data_AF-A0A8J7XZ86-F1
#
_entry.id   AF-A0A8J7XZ86-F1
#
_cell.length_a   1.000
_cell.length_b   1.000
_cell.length_c   1.000
_cell.angle_alpha   90.00
_cell.angle_beta   90.00
_cell.angle_gamma   90.00
#
_symmetry.space_group_name_H-M   'P 1'
#
loop_
_entity.id
_entity.type
_entity.pdbx_description
1 polymer ?
#
loop_
_entity_poly.entity_id
_entity_poly.type
_entity_poly.pdbx_seq_one_letter_code
_entity_poly.pdbx_strand_id
1 'polypeptide(L)'
;MVELKKTALLALCVLGLQMLSFGHAEVPDGPETELPLLLRPNLRLDPGAVIMVGQYAHKADVVASALTRLGMQSWINNSTWRIPFVRPDLKLNFAGIDTLTLNSLKVCHVDLENAQAANKGFFLVCVGGPEVNVITRKINMELPVRFLENYQNKWTVTTFVDGIPEHYAGDEYGIIAFSPNQSFLNGETVGEVTNGHKKLGTLVVAGNAREGTLAAAVCLRDILNGNSIKGRQVLRELDKVLIWMVSGEEQLLHSVVVIVRYTGEDTAEIVDIFLF
;
A
#
# COMPACT_ATOMS: atom_id res chain seq x y z
N MET A 1 -27.16 -18.84 6.40
CA MET A 1 -26.74 -18.35 7.75
C MET A 1 -25.58 -19.15 8.39
N VAL A 2 -25.25 -20.35 7.90
CA VAL A 2 -24.16 -21.20 8.46
C VAL A 2 -22.78 -20.89 7.86
N GLU A 3 -22.71 -20.38 6.64
CA GLU A 3 -21.43 -20.05 5.97
C GLU A 3 -20.73 -18.81 6.52
N LEU A 4 -21.48 -17.76 6.90
CA LEU A 4 -20.90 -16.53 7.47
C LEU A 4 -20.20 -16.76 8.82
N LYS A 5 -20.62 -17.80 9.57
CA LYS A 5 -19.99 -18.16 10.84
C LYS A 5 -18.66 -18.90 10.63
N LYS A 6 -18.49 -19.62 9.51
CA LYS A 6 -17.24 -20.33 9.19
C LYS A 6 -16.15 -19.38 8.69
N THR A 7 -16.50 -18.35 7.91
CA THR A 7 -15.55 -17.31 7.47
C THR A 7 -15.09 -16.42 8.63
N ALA A 8 -15.99 -16.08 9.58
CA ALA A 8 -15.61 -15.34 10.79
C ALA A 8 -14.70 -16.13 11.73
N LEU A 9 -14.89 -17.45 11.85
CA LEU A 9 -14.05 -18.32 12.67
C LEU A 9 -12.65 -18.50 12.06
N LEU A 10 -12.54 -18.60 10.73
CA LEU A 10 -11.25 -18.64 10.03
C LEU A 10 -10.48 -17.31 10.16
N ALA A 11 -11.17 -16.17 10.11
CA ALA A 11 -10.56 -14.87 10.35
C ALA A 11 -10.02 -14.74 11.79
N LEU A 12 -10.72 -15.27 12.79
CA LEU A 12 -10.26 -15.29 14.19
C LEU A 12 -9.08 -16.25 14.41
N CYS A 13 -9.02 -17.39 13.71
CA CYS A 13 -7.89 -18.32 13.80
C CYS A 13 -6.62 -17.76 13.16
N VAL A 14 -6.74 -16.91 12.12
CA VAL A 14 -5.59 -16.21 11.52
C VAL A 14 -5.08 -15.08 12.43
N LEU A 15 -5.96 -14.45 13.22
CA LEU A 15 -5.59 -13.43 14.22
C LEU A 15 -4.93 -14.03 15.47
N GLY A 16 -5.27 -15.26 15.86
CA GLY A 16 -4.74 -15.92 17.07
C GLY A 16 -3.30 -16.43 16.97
N LEU A 17 -2.76 -16.61 15.75
CA LEU A 17 -1.43 -17.21 15.55
C LEU A 17 -0.27 -16.21 15.43
N GLN A 18 -0.52 -14.90 15.53
CA GLN A 18 0.51 -13.85 15.37
C GLN A 18 1.07 -13.30 16.69
N MET A 19 0.70 -13.86 17.85
CA MET A 19 1.17 -13.39 19.18
C MET A 19 2.46 -14.06 19.69
N LEU A 20 3.34 -14.55 18.81
CA LEU A 20 4.68 -14.98 19.22
C LEU A 20 5.70 -13.89 18.91
N SER A 21 5.96 -13.04 19.90
CA SER A 21 7.08 -12.11 19.91
C SER A 21 8.41 -12.87 19.88
N PHE A 22 9.31 -12.50 18.98
CA PHE A 22 10.71 -12.86 19.09
C PHE A 22 11.59 -11.60 18.99
N GLY A 23 12.56 -11.54 19.89
CA GLY A 23 13.34 -10.35 20.23
C GLY A 23 14.16 -9.76 19.08
N HIS A 24 14.44 -8.47 19.22
CA HIS A 24 15.36 -7.73 18.37
C HIS A 24 16.76 -8.31 18.52
N ALA A 25 17.27 -8.93 17.46
CA ALA A 25 18.71 -9.17 17.34
C ALA A 25 19.31 -7.93 16.67
N GLU A 26 20.13 -7.19 17.42
CA GLU A 26 21.03 -6.17 16.87
C GLU A 26 22.00 -6.89 15.92
N VAL A 27 21.92 -6.54 14.62
CA VAL A 27 22.90 -6.99 13.63
C VAL A 27 23.99 -5.92 13.57
N PRO A 28 25.29 -6.27 13.66
CA PRO A 28 26.36 -5.29 13.67
C PRO A 28 26.47 -4.59 12.31
N ASP A 29 26.87 -3.32 12.34
CA ASP A 29 27.22 -2.50 11.17
C ASP A 29 28.28 -3.23 10.31
N GLY A 30 27.82 -3.98 9.33
CA GLY A 30 28.66 -4.54 8.27
C GLY A 30 29.04 -3.44 7.27
N PRO A 31 30.14 -3.62 6.51
CA PRO A 31 30.56 -2.63 5.51
C PRO A 31 29.42 -2.39 4.53
N GLU A 32 29.27 -1.16 4.03
CA GLU A 32 28.32 -0.78 2.99
C GLU A 32 28.41 -1.77 1.82
N THR A 33 27.61 -2.83 1.86
CA THR A 33 27.63 -3.83 0.81
C THR A 33 26.94 -3.21 -0.40
N GLU A 34 27.67 -3.03 -1.49
CA GLU A 34 27.16 -2.63 -2.82
C GLU A 34 26.09 -3.59 -3.39
N LEU A 35 25.75 -4.65 -2.66
CA LEU A 35 24.71 -5.61 -3.01
C LEU A 35 23.31 -4.97 -2.91
N PRO A 36 22.45 -5.19 -3.92
CA PRO A 36 21.04 -4.83 -3.89
C PRO A 36 20.33 -5.36 -2.65
N LEU A 37 19.31 -4.62 -2.19
CA LEU A 37 18.62 -4.89 -0.92
C LEU A 37 18.11 -6.34 -0.80
N LEU A 38 17.50 -6.90 -1.85
CA LEU A 38 16.98 -8.28 -1.81
C LEU A 38 18.05 -9.36 -1.92
N LEU A 39 19.30 -9.00 -2.22
CA LEU A 39 20.46 -9.90 -2.26
C LEU A 39 21.29 -9.84 -0.98
N ARG A 40 20.94 -8.97 -0.02
CA ARG A 40 21.64 -8.87 1.25
C ARG A 40 21.26 -10.04 2.17
N PRO A 41 22.24 -10.83 2.64
CA PRO A 41 21.96 -11.97 3.51
C PRO A 41 21.39 -11.49 4.85
N ASN A 42 20.45 -12.27 5.42
CA ASN A 42 19.83 -12.04 6.72
C ASN A 42 18.95 -10.78 6.85
N LEU A 43 18.69 -10.06 5.76
CA LEU A 43 17.79 -8.91 5.79
C LEU A 43 16.32 -9.38 5.86
N ARG A 44 15.60 -8.95 6.90
CA ARG A 44 14.18 -9.28 7.12
C ARG A 44 13.29 -8.09 6.88
N LEU A 45 12.45 -8.18 5.85
CA LEU A 45 11.53 -7.12 5.43
C LEU A 45 10.11 -7.33 5.93
N ASP A 46 9.88 -8.30 6.81
CA ASP A 46 8.57 -8.56 7.37
C ASP A 46 8.19 -7.53 8.46
N PRO A 47 6.94 -7.05 8.45
CA PRO A 47 5.98 -7.14 7.34
C PRO A 47 6.35 -6.24 6.15
N GLY A 48 6.10 -6.70 4.92
CA GLY A 48 6.23 -5.82 3.75
C GLY A 48 5.15 -4.76 3.68
N ALA A 49 3.94 -5.03 4.17
CA ALA A 49 2.90 -4.01 4.28
C ALA A 49 2.11 -4.14 5.58
N VAL A 50 1.78 -3.00 6.18
CA VAL A 50 0.85 -2.89 7.30
C VAL A 50 -0.37 -2.13 6.86
N ILE A 51 -1.52 -2.81 6.88
CA ILE A 51 -2.81 -2.26 6.45
C ILE A 51 -3.55 -1.80 7.70
N MET A 52 -3.62 -0.49 7.87
CA MET A 52 -4.28 0.19 8.97
C MET A 52 -5.73 0.43 8.65
N VAL A 53 -6.62 -0.15 9.45
CA VAL A 53 -8.05 0.11 9.39
C VAL A 53 -8.45 0.91 10.63
N GLY A 54 -9.36 1.87 10.44
CA GLY A 54 -9.92 2.69 11.51
C GLY A 54 -10.36 1.88 12.74
N GLN A 55 -10.16 2.39 13.95
CA GLN A 55 -10.59 1.69 15.18
C GLN A 55 -12.12 1.43 15.20
N TYR A 56 -12.89 2.30 14.54
CA TYR A 56 -14.35 2.20 14.41
C TYR A 56 -14.79 1.63 13.06
N ALA A 57 -13.92 0.86 12.41
CA ALA A 57 -14.19 0.21 11.13
C ALA A 57 -15.48 -0.61 11.16
N HIS A 58 -16.34 -0.36 10.17
CA HIS A 58 -17.51 -1.16 9.91
C HIS A 58 -17.18 -2.34 8.99
N LYS A 59 -18.13 -3.25 8.77
CA LYS A 59 -17.93 -4.44 7.92
C LYS A 59 -17.38 -4.13 6.52
N ALA A 60 -17.82 -3.02 5.91
CA ALA A 60 -17.33 -2.59 4.60
C ALA A 60 -15.84 -2.21 4.63
N ASP A 61 -15.38 -1.55 5.70
CA ASP A 61 -13.98 -1.17 5.88
C ASP A 61 -13.10 -2.42 6.09
N VAL A 62 -13.62 -3.44 6.78
CA VAL A 62 -12.96 -4.74 6.92
C VAL A 62 -12.84 -5.44 5.56
N VAL A 63 -13.90 -5.45 4.75
CA VAL A 63 -13.86 -6.01 3.38
C VAL A 63 -12.86 -5.24 2.51
N ALA A 64 -12.89 -3.91 2.56
CA ALA A 64 -11.93 -3.07 1.85
C ALA A 64 -10.48 -3.42 2.27
N SER A 65 -10.22 -3.57 3.57
CA SER A 65 -8.88 -3.95 4.05
C SER A 65 -8.42 -5.32 3.56
N ALA A 66 -9.35 -6.29 3.45
CA ALA A 66 -9.05 -7.61 2.93
C ALA A 66 -8.75 -7.58 1.42
N LEU A 67 -9.51 -6.80 0.65
CA LEU A 67 -9.26 -6.59 -0.78
C LEU A 67 -7.92 -5.90 -1.03
N THR A 68 -7.62 -4.86 -0.27
CA THR A 68 -6.33 -4.16 -0.30
C THR A 68 -5.18 -5.11 0.04
N ARG A 69 -5.34 -5.96 1.06
CA ARG A 69 -4.35 -6.99 1.41
C ARG A 69 -4.10 -7.95 0.27
N LEU A 70 -5.16 -8.48 -0.34
CA LEU A 70 -5.05 -9.38 -1.48
C LEU A 70 -4.35 -8.72 -2.66
N GLY A 71 -4.65 -7.44 -2.93
CA GLY A 71 -3.95 -6.64 -3.94
C GLY A 71 -2.45 -6.55 -3.67
N MET A 72 -2.06 -6.13 -2.46
CA MET A 72 -0.64 -6.02 -2.08
C MET A 72 0.11 -7.35 -2.16
N GLN A 73 -0.50 -8.43 -1.66
CA GLN A 73 0.09 -9.77 -1.74
C GLN A 73 0.23 -10.23 -3.20
N SER A 74 -0.77 -9.97 -4.04
CA SER A 74 -0.72 -10.32 -5.45
C SER A 74 0.33 -9.53 -6.21
N TRP A 75 0.47 -8.23 -5.97
CA TRP A 75 1.51 -7.40 -6.56
C TRP A 75 2.91 -7.97 -6.32
N ILE A 76 3.20 -8.37 -5.09
CA ILE A 76 4.50 -8.97 -4.69
C ILE A 76 4.64 -10.37 -5.27
N ASN A 77 3.60 -11.21 -5.21
CA ASN A 77 3.64 -12.56 -5.79
C ASN A 77 3.88 -12.54 -7.30
N ASN A 78 3.30 -11.55 -7.97
CA ASN A 78 3.41 -11.40 -9.42
C ASN A 78 4.71 -10.72 -9.87
N SER A 79 5.51 -10.20 -8.95
CA SER A 79 6.74 -9.50 -9.30
C SER A 79 7.78 -10.40 -9.99
N THR A 80 7.81 -11.68 -9.64
CA THR A 80 8.78 -12.67 -10.16
C THR A 80 8.66 -12.91 -11.66
N TRP A 81 7.46 -12.73 -12.22
CA TRP A 81 7.23 -12.81 -13.67
C TRP A 81 7.16 -11.44 -14.32
N ARG A 82 6.61 -10.44 -13.62
CA ARG A 82 6.37 -9.09 -14.18
C ARG A 82 7.66 -8.28 -14.32
N ILE A 83 8.53 -8.30 -13.32
CA ILE A 83 9.77 -7.50 -13.35
C ILE A 83 10.72 -7.94 -14.48
N PRO A 84 10.99 -9.24 -14.72
CA PRO A 84 11.76 -9.67 -15.90
C PRO A 84 11.18 -9.19 -17.23
N PHE A 85 9.84 -9.09 -17.33
CA PHE A 85 9.18 -8.62 -18.54
C PHE A 85 9.37 -7.11 -18.75
N VAL A 86 9.30 -6.31 -17.67
CA VAL A 86 9.46 -4.85 -17.73
C VAL A 86 10.94 -4.45 -17.86
N ARG A 87 11.84 -5.21 -17.24
CA ARG A 87 13.30 -4.98 -17.22
C ARG A 87 14.04 -6.27 -17.62
N PRO A 88 13.99 -6.66 -18.90
CA PRO A 88 14.65 -7.88 -19.39
C PRO A 88 16.17 -7.82 -19.29
N ASP A 89 16.72 -6.61 -19.22
CA ASP A 89 18.15 -6.31 -19.08
C ASP A 89 18.72 -6.70 -17.70
N LEU A 90 17.88 -6.71 -16.65
CA LEU A 90 18.34 -7.00 -15.28
C LEU A 90 18.79 -8.45 -15.04
N LYS A 91 18.61 -9.37 -16.02
CA LYS A 91 19.01 -10.80 -15.97
C LYS A 91 18.89 -11.42 -14.57
N LEU A 92 17.75 -11.19 -13.93
CA LEU A 92 17.53 -11.50 -12.53
C LEU A 92 17.38 -13.00 -12.33
N ASN A 93 18.27 -13.59 -11.55
CA ASN A 93 18.06 -14.94 -11.06
C ASN A 93 17.09 -14.90 -9.87
N PHE A 94 15.78 -14.83 -10.14
CA PHE A 94 14.75 -14.85 -9.10
C PHE A 94 14.76 -16.14 -8.25
N ALA A 95 15.39 -17.22 -8.72
CA ALA A 95 15.61 -18.41 -7.91
C ALA A 95 16.75 -18.23 -6.88
N GLY A 96 17.65 -17.24 -7.10
CA GLY A 96 18.78 -16.89 -6.22
C GLY A 96 18.59 -15.58 -5.43
N ILE A 97 17.65 -14.70 -5.82
CA ILE A 97 17.13 -13.63 -4.96
C ILE A 97 16.38 -14.35 -3.84
N ASP A 98 17.06 -14.54 -2.72
CA ASP A 98 16.68 -15.47 -1.66
C ASP A 98 15.17 -15.49 -1.44
N THR A 99 14.58 -16.67 -1.61
CA THR A 99 13.17 -16.89 -1.36
C THR A 99 12.77 -16.32 0.00
N LEU A 100 13.65 -16.31 1.01
CA LEU A 100 13.38 -15.74 2.33
C LEU A 100 13.07 -14.23 2.30
N THR A 101 13.88 -13.40 1.64
CA THR A 101 13.70 -11.94 1.66
C THR A 101 12.46 -11.52 0.88
N LEU A 102 12.25 -12.07 -0.32
CA LEU A 102 11.03 -11.81 -1.10
C LEU A 102 9.79 -12.38 -0.38
N ASN A 103 9.90 -13.53 0.29
CA ASN A 103 8.80 -14.08 1.09
C ASN A 103 8.52 -13.25 2.35
N SER A 104 9.52 -12.60 2.95
CA SER A 104 9.31 -11.68 4.07
C SER A 104 8.52 -10.44 3.63
N LEU A 105 8.79 -9.92 2.43
CA LEU A 105 8.01 -8.82 1.84
C LEU A 105 6.55 -9.21 1.59
N LYS A 106 6.26 -10.47 1.23
CA LYS A 106 4.88 -10.97 1.03
C LYS A 106 4.02 -10.94 2.30
N VAL A 107 4.64 -10.81 3.48
CA VAL A 107 3.91 -10.71 4.75
C VAL A 107 3.18 -9.37 4.81
N CYS A 108 1.86 -9.41 4.68
CA CYS A 108 0.98 -8.25 4.83
C CYS A 108 0.11 -8.43 6.07
N HIS A 109 0.22 -7.51 7.03
CA HIS A 109 -0.59 -7.48 8.25
C HIS A 109 -1.78 -6.54 8.09
N VAL A 110 -2.87 -6.87 8.76
CA VAL A 110 -4.02 -5.97 8.94
C VAL A 110 -4.10 -5.67 10.42
N ASP A 111 -3.95 -4.40 10.76
CA ASP A 111 -4.01 -3.89 12.12
C ASP A 111 -5.09 -2.82 12.22
N LEU A 112 -5.69 -2.74 13.40
CA LEU A 112 -6.46 -1.56 13.79
C LEU A 112 -5.48 -0.45 14.19
N GLU A 113 -5.92 0.81 14.13
CA GLU A 113 -5.09 1.99 14.40
C GLU A 113 -4.29 1.91 15.71
N ASN A 114 -3.09 1.36 15.61
CA ASN A 114 -2.11 1.28 16.67
C ASN A 114 -0.87 2.03 16.18
N ALA A 115 -0.54 3.15 16.84
CA ALA A 115 0.58 4.00 16.47
C ALA A 115 1.90 3.23 16.36
N GLN A 116 2.09 2.15 17.14
CA GLN A 116 3.28 1.33 17.09
C GLN A 116 3.36 0.46 15.83
N ALA A 117 2.25 0.11 15.21
CA ALA A 117 2.23 -0.73 14.00
C ALA A 117 2.52 0.08 12.72
N ALA A 118 2.33 1.40 12.73
CA ALA A 118 2.45 2.25 11.53
C ALA A 118 3.86 2.30 10.94
N ASN A 119 4.87 2.04 11.76
CA ASN A 119 6.28 2.08 11.36
C ASN A 119 6.90 0.68 11.22
N LYS A 120 6.10 -0.39 11.30
CA LYS A 120 6.63 -1.77 11.27
C LYS A 120 6.89 -2.29 9.87
N GLY A 121 6.20 -1.77 8.85
CA GLY A 121 6.28 -2.31 7.49
C GLY A 121 6.87 -1.37 6.44
N PHE A 122 7.20 -1.96 5.29
CA PHE A 122 7.72 -1.22 4.13
C PHE A 122 6.71 -0.26 3.53
N PHE A 123 5.47 -0.71 3.48
CA PHE A 123 4.33 0.11 3.07
C PHE A 123 3.36 0.25 4.23
N LEU A 124 3.01 1.50 4.53
CA LEU A 124 1.83 1.80 5.33
C LEU A 124 0.64 1.91 4.38
N VAL A 125 -0.42 1.13 4.59
CA VAL A 125 -1.64 1.24 3.79
C VAL A 125 -2.78 1.68 4.68
N CYS A 126 -3.29 2.88 4.49
CA CYS A 126 -4.41 3.41 5.26
C CYS A 126 -5.71 3.10 4.53
N VAL A 127 -6.61 2.36 5.17
CA VAL A 127 -7.92 2.02 4.62
C VAL A 127 -9.01 2.80 5.35
N GLY A 128 -9.83 3.51 4.58
CA GLY A 128 -10.90 4.37 5.07
C GLY A 128 -10.54 5.86 5.03
N GLY A 129 -11.57 6.68 4.76
CA GLY A 129 -11.48 8.13 4.75
C GLY A 129 -11.23 8.75 6.13
N PRO A 130 -11.02 10.07 6.19
CA PRO A 130 -10.74 10.79 7.44
C PRO A 130 -11.82 10.62 8.51
N GLU A 131 -13.06 10.34 8.13
CA GLU A 131 -14.15 10.07 9.07
C GLU A 131 -13.85 8.85 9.96
N VAL A 132 -13.34 7.76 9.36
CA VAL A 132 -13.20 6.46 10.02
C VAL A 132 -11.75 6.12 10.39
N ASN A 133 -10.77 6.72 9.71
CA ASN A 133 -9.35 6.46 9.90
C ASN A 133 -8.61 7.75 10.32
N VAL A 134 -8.21 7.80 11.58
CA VAL A 134 -7.42 8.87 12.21
C VAL A 134 -6.07 9.05 11.53
N ILE A 135 -5.42 7.98 11.07
CA ILE A 135 -4.15 8.10 10.32
C ILE A 135 -4.40 8.81 8.99
N THR A 136 -5.41 8.40 8.22
CA THR A 136 -5.83 9.10 6.99
C THR A 136 -6.11 10.58 7.27
N ARG A 137 -6.82 10.88 8.37
CA ARG A 137 -7.11 12.26 8.78
C ARG A 137 -5.84 13.07 9.06
N LYS A 138 -4.84 12.48 9.74
CA LYS A 138 -3.57 13.14 10.07
C LYS A 138 -2.76 13.49 8.83
N ILE A 139 -2.66 12.56 7.88
CA ILE A 139 -1.86 12.76 6.66
C ILE A 139 -2.61 13.53 5.56
N ASN A 140 -3.91 13.80 5.74
CA ASN A 140 -4.76 14.42 4.73
C ASN A 140 -4.20 15.74 4.17
N MET A 141 -3.50 16.54 4.98
CA MET A 141 -2.89 17.79 4.53
C MET A 141 -1.63 17.60 3.68
N GLU A 142 -0.97 16.47 3.83
CA GLU A 142 0.24 16.07 3.09
C GLU A 142 -0.12 15.38 1.76
N LEU A 143 -1.37 14.94 1.59
CA LEU A 143 -1.81 14.31 0.35
C LEU A 143 -1.92 15.36 -0.78
N PRO A 144 -1.53 15.00 -2.03
CA PRO A 144 -1.72 15.85 -3.20
C PRO A 144 -3.19 16.16 -3.52
N VAL A 145 -4.09 15.28 -3.08
CA VAL A 145 -5.55 15.42 -3.15
C VAL A 145 -6.08 15.26 -1.73
N ARG A 146 -6.98 16.14 -1.31
CA ARG A 146 -7.44 16.20 0.08
C ARG A 146 -8.92 15.91 0.20
N PHE A 147 -9.29 15.36 1.35
CA PHE A 147 -10.67 15.30 1.79
C PHE A 147 -11.03 16.59 2.54
N LEU A 148 -12.03 17.32 2.06
CA LEU A 148 -12.55 18.52 2.71
C LEU A 148 -13.94 18.23 3.25
N GLU A 149 -14.17 18.56 4.51
CA GLU A 149 -15.49 18.47 5.14
C GLU A 149 -16.25 19.78 4.90
N ASN A 150 -17.47 19.67 4.40
CA ASN A 150 -18.36 20.81 4.24
C ASN A 150 -19.13 21.14 5.54
N TYR A 151 -19.87 22.26 5.57
CA TYR A 151 -20.68 22.66 6.73
C TYR A 151 -21.81 21.67 7.12
N GLN A 152 -22.07 20.66 6.29
CA GLN A 152 -23.06 19.61 6.54
C GLN A 152 -22.40 18.29 6.99
N ASN A 153 -21.12 18.32 7.37
CA ASN A 153 -20.31 17.15 7.73
C ASN A 153 -20.21 16.09 6.63
N LYS A 154 -20.27 16.51 5.36
CA LYS A 154 -20.00 15.62 4.22
C LYS A 154 -18.59 15.85 3.70
N TRP A 155 -17.89 14.75 3.48
CA TRP A 155 -16.55 14.76 2.91
C TRP A 155 -16.60 14.81 1.39
N THR A 156 -15.71 15.62 0.82
CA THR A 156 -15.51 15.77 -0.62
C THR A 156 -14.03 15.66 -0.93
N VAL A 157 -13.67 14.81 -1.91
CA VAL A 157 -12.32 14.76 -2.45
C VAL A 157 -12.10 15.98 -3.33
N THR A 158 -11.02 16.72 -3.07
CA THR A 158 -10.67 17.97 -3.77
C THR A 158 -9.23 17.92 -4.26
N THR A 159 -9.04 18.22 -5.53
CA THR A 159 -7.72 18.31 -6.16
C THR A 159 -7.14 19.71 -6.02
N PHE A 160 -5.82 19.80 -5.89
CA PHE A 160 -5.09 21.07 -5.80
C PHE A 160 -3.94 21.12 -6.81
N VAL A 161 -4.19 20.59 -8.02
CA VAL A 161 -3.24 20.68 -9.15
C VAL A 161 -3.32 22.09 -9.74
N ASP A 162 -2.22 22.60 -10.29
CA ASP A 162 -2.12 23.96 -10.87
C ASP A 162 -3.28 24.25 -11.86
N GLY A 163 -4.32 24.93 -11.36
CA GLY A 163 -5.62 25.06 -12.03
C GLY A 163 -6.79 25.33 -11.06
N ILE A 164 -8.00 25.30 -11.60
CA ILE A 164 -9.24 25.39 -10.81
C ILE A 164 -9.42 24.07 -10.05
N PRO A 165 -9.57 24.08 -8.71
CA PRO A 165 -9.80 22.85 -7.94
C PRO A 165 -10.99 22.06 -8.47
N GLU A 166 -10.80 20.75 -8.67
CA GLU A 166 -11.90 19.84 -9.00
C GLU A 166 -12.43 19.18 -7.73
N HIS A 167 -13.76 19.07 -7.65
CA HIS A 167 -14.46 18.55 -6.49
C HIS A 167 -15.25 17.30 -6.87
N TYR A 168 -14.91 16.18 -6.25
CA TYR A 168 -15.61 14.91 -6.41
C TYR A 168 -16.48 14.69 -5.17
N ALA A 169 -17.71 15.19 -5.25
CA ALA A 169 -18.71 15.08 -4.20
C ALA A 169 -19.58 13.84 -4.39
N GLY A 170 -19.99 13.20 -3.29
CA GLY A 170 -20.82 12.00 -3.30
C GLY A 170 -20.14 10.84 -2.57
N ASP A 171 -20.96 10.01 -1.93
CA ASP A 171 -20.52 8.89 -1.07
C ASP A 171 -19.83 7.80 -1.90
N GLU A 172 -20.11 7.75 -3.21
CA GLU A 172 -19.56 6.80 -4.16
C GLU A 172 -18.11 7.06 -4.56
N TYR A 173 -17.58 8.26 -4.30
CA TYR A 173 -16.24 8.66 -4.73
C TYR A 173 -15.17 8.31 -3.71
N GLY A 174 -14.02 7.86 -4.20
CA GLY A 174 -12.84 7.62 -3.39
C GLY A 174 -11.54 7.77 -4.16
N ILE A 175 -10.44 7.53 -3.47
CA ILE A 175 -9.09 7.67 -3.98
C ILE A 175 -8.24 6.44 -3.65
N ILE A 176 -7.30 6.19 -4.55
CA ILE A 176 -6.09 5.41 -4.29
C ILE A 176 -4.92 6.39 -4.41
N ALA A 177 -4.25 6.72 -3.32
CA ALA A 177 -3.11 7.63 -3.34
C ALA A 177 -1.82 6.92 -2.89
N PHE A 178 -0.86 6.76 -3.79
CA PHE A 178 0.50 6.37 -3.45
C PHE A 178 1.34 7.63 -3.22
N SER A 179 1.90 7.75 -2.02
CA SER A 179 2.79 8.83 -1.62
C SER A 179 4.11 8.23 -1.13
N PRO A 180 5.21 8.35 -1.90
CA PRO A 180 6.51 7.86 -1.48
C PRO A 180 7.04 8.70 -0.31
N ASN A 181 7.76 8.08 0.63
CA ASN A 181 8.38 8.81 1.75
C ASN A 181 9.54 9.68 1.27
N GLN A 182 10.24 9.23 0.22
CA GLN A 182 11.30 9.94 -0.47
C GLN A 182 11.08 9.78 -1.98
N SER A 183 11.20 10.88 -2.73
CA SER A 183 11.05 10.84 -4.19
C SER A 183 12.20 10.11 -4.88
N PHE A 184 13.38 10.03 -4.27
CA PHE A 184 14.56 9.41 -4.86
C PHE A 184 14.99 8.22 -4.02
N LEU A 185 14.93 7.02 -4.60
CA LEU A 185 15.45 5.81 -3.99
C LEU A 185 16.91 5.63 -4.40
N ASN A 186 17.84 5.72 -3.45
CA ASN A 186 19.29 5.65 -3.70
C ASN A 186 20.01 4.86 -2.58
N GLY A 187 21.35 4.96 -2.52
CA GLY A 187 22.16 4.31 -1.48
C GLY A 187 21.86 4.80 -0.05
N GLU A 188 21.47 6.06 0.13
CA GLU A 188 21.09 6.59 1.45
C GLU A 188 19.79 5.93 1.95
N THR A 189 18.80 5.79 1.06
CA THR A 189 17.56 5.05 1.36
C THR A 189 17.85 3.60 1.76
N VAL A 190 18.84 2.96 1.14
CA VAL A 190 19.27 1.61 1.53
C VAL A 190 19.79 1.60 2.97
N GLY A 191 20.63 2.58 3.34
CA GLY A 191 21.16 2.75 4.69
C GLY A 191 20.06 2.94 5.74
N GLU A 192 19.08 3.80 5.46
CA GLU A 192 17.93 4.03 6.35
C GLU A 192 17.13 2.74 6.59
N VAL A 193 16.84 2.01 5.52
CA VAL A 193 16.10 0.74 5.58
C VAL A 193 16.84 -0.30 6.41
N THR A 194 18.16 -0.44 6.22
CA THR A 194 18.96 -1.40 7.00
C THR A 194 19.14 -0.98 8.45
N ASN A 195 19.09 0.32 8.75
CA ASN A 195 19.20 0.87 10.11
C ASN A 195 17.86 0.90 10.88
N GLY A 196 16.81 0.27 10.32
CA GLY A 196 15.54 0.07 11.00
C GLY A 196 14.40 1.02 10.58
N HIS A 197 14.67 1.99 9.69
CA HIS A 197 13.62 2.83 9.09
C HIS A 197 12.98 2.11 7.91
N LYS A 198 11.93 1.34 8.16
CA LYS A 198 11.38 0.45 7.13
C LYS A 198 10.49 1.14 6.09
N LYS A 199 9.93 2.33 6.37
CA LYS A 199 8.82 2.89 5.58
C LYS A 199 9.29 3.57 4.28
N LEU A 200 8.99 2.96 3.13
CA LEU A 200 9.27 3.51 1.79
C LEU A 200 8.13 4.35 1.22
N GLY A 201 6.89 4.11 1.66
CA GLY A 201 5.75 4.86 1.17
C GLY A 201 4.46 4.60 1.93
N THR A 202 3.49 5.48 1.68
CA THR A 202 2.13 5.38 2.19
C THR A 202 1.17 5.19 1.01
N LEU A 203 0.29 4.20 1.11
CA LEU A 203 -0.83 4.02 0.21
C LEU A 203 -2.12 4.36 0.96
N VAL A 204 -2.94 5.25 0.41
CA VAL A 204 -4.25 5.61 0.99
C VAL A 204 -5.34 5.04 0.11
N VAL A 205 -6.23 4.26 0.70
CA VAL A 205 -7.39 3.64 0.05
C VAL A 205 -8.61 4.13 0.81
N ALA A 206 -9.21 5.22 0.33
CA ALA A 206 -10.15 6.01 1.12
C ALA A 206 -11.26 6.59 0.26
N GLY A 207 -12.47 6.64 0.79
CA GLY A 207 -13.62 7.29 0.15
C GLY A 207 -14.12 8.51 0.93
N ASN A 208 -14.96 9.30 0.27
CA ASN A 208 -15.84 10.26 0.95
C ASN A 208 -16.72 9.55 1.97
N ALA A 209 -17.16 8.33 1.63
CA ALA A 209 -17.86 7.42 2.52
C ALA A 209 -17.34 5.98 2.34
N ARG A 210 -18.05 5.02 2.95
CA ARG A 210 -17.72 3.59 2.88
C ARG A 210 -17.80 3.03 1.46
N GLU A 211 -18.72 3.51 0.64
CA GLU A 211 -18.89 3.07 -0.75
C GLU A 211 -17.68 3.45 -1.61
N GLY A 212 -17.24 4.71 -1.55
CA GLY A 212 -16.01 5.15 -2.18
C GLY A 212 -14.76 4.41 -1.67
N THR A 213 -14.70 4.07 -0.38
CA THR A 213 -13.59 3.28 0.19
C THR A 213 -13.57 1.87 -0.39
N LEU A 214 -14.74 1.23 -0.51
CA LEU A 214 -14.87 -0.09 -1.13
C LEU A 214 -14.47 -0.04 -2.61
N ALA A 215 -14.93 0.97 -3.35
CA ALA A 215 -14.55 1.19 -4.75
C ALA A 215 -13.03 1.32 -4.92
N ALA A 216 -12.38 2.11 -4.06
CA ALA A 216 -10.93 2.27 -4.06
C ALA A 216 -10.22 0.94 -3.78
N ALA A 217 -10.71 0.13 -2.85
CA ALA A 217 -10.11 -1.16 -2.55
C ALA A 217 -10.27 -2.18 -3.69
N VAL A 218 -11.44 -2.22 -4.34
CA VAL A 218 -11.70 -3.06 -5.51
C VAL A 218 -10.78 -2.64 -6.67
N CYS A 219 -10.75 -1.35 -7.01
CA CYS A 219 -9.88 -0.84 -8.08
C CYS A 219 -8.42 -1.10 -7.78
N LEU A 220 -7.96 -0.88 -6.54
CA LEU A 220 -6.56 -1.14 -6.16
C LEU A 220 -6.20 -2.61 -6.37
N ARG A 221 -7.04 -3.54 -5.89
CA ARG A 221 -6.84 -4.98 -6.10
C ARG A 221 -6.67 -5.29 -7.59
N ASP A 222 -7.53 -4.74 -8.44
CA ASP A 222 -7.49 -5.02 -9.88
C ASP A 222 -6.29 -4.38 -10.58
N ILE A 223 -5.87 -3.19 -10.15
CA ILE A 223 -4.62 -2.56 -10.59
C ILE A 223 -3.42 -3.42 -10.22
N LEU A 224 -3.31 -3.84 -8.95
CA LEU A 224 -2.19 -4.61 -8.43
C LEU A 224 -2.12 -6.05 -8.97
N ASN A 225 -3.27 -6.59 -9.38
CA ASN A 225 -3.37 -7.84 -10.13
C ASN A 225 -2.95 -7.71 -11.60
N GLY A 226 -2.77 -6.49 -12.12
CA GLY A 226 -2.49 -6.23 -13.53
C GLY A 226 -3.72 -6.27 -14.45
N ASN A 227 -4.93 -6.36 -13.88
CA ASN A 227 -6.20 -6.44 -14.62
C ASN A 227 -6.69 -5.05 -15.09
N SER A 228 -6.21 -3.97 -14.48
CA SER A 228 -6.56 -2.59 -14.88
C SER A 228 -5.46 -1.96 -15.74
N ILE A 229 -5.77 -1.69 -17.01
CA ILE A 229 -4.87 -0.94 -17.90
C ILE A 229 -4.83 0.55 -17.49
N LYS A 230 -5.98 1.13 -17.13
CA LYS A 230 -6.09 2.55 -16.78
C LYS A 230 -5.26 2.90 -15.56
N GLY A 231 -5.34 2.13 -14.47
CA GLY A 231 -4.61 2.42 -13.22
C GLY A 231 -3.15 1.96 -13.18
N ARG A 232 -2.56 1.60 -14.33
CA ARG A 232 -1.21 1.02 -14.41
C ARG A 232 -0.11 1.97 -13.90
N GLN A 233 -0.35 3.28 -13.80
CA GLN A 233 0.62 4.21 -13.24
C GLN A 233 0.97 3.89 -11.77
N VAL A 234 -0.02 3.55 -10.93
CA VAL A 234 0.23 3.14 -9.54
C VAL A 234 1.12 1.88 -9.51
N LEU A 235 0.77 0.88 -10.33
CA LEU A 235 1.56 -0.35 -10.44
C LEU A 235 3.01 -0.07 -10.90
N ARG A 236 3.21 0.87 -11.82
CA ARG A 236 4.55 1.25 -12.30
C ARG A 236 5.39 1.90 -11.20
N GLU A 237 4.84 2.83 -10.42
CA GLU A 237 5.58 3.46 -9.32
C GLU A 237 5.94 2.45 -8.23
N LEU A 238 5.03 1.52 -7.93
CA LEU A 238 5.35 0.42 -7.01
C LEU A 238 6.42 -0.52 -7.60
N ASP A 239 6.35 -0.86 -8.89
CA ASP A 239 7.35 -1.71 -9.54
C ASP A 239 8.75 -1.06 -9.56
N LYS A 240 8.87 0.27 -9.63
CA LYS A 240 10.15 0.95 -9.44
C LYS A 240 10.77 0.63 -8.08
N VAL A 241 9.97 0.57 -7.02
CA VAL A 241 10.47 0.17 -5.69
C VAL A 241 11.07 -1.23 -5.76
N LEU A 242 10.37 -2.20 -6.36
CA LEU A 242 10.89 -3.57 -6.48
C LEU A 242 12.14 -3.64 -7.36
N ILE A 243 12.19 -2.86 -8.45
CA ILE A 243 13.37 -2.75 -9.30
C ILE A 243 14.54 -2.24 -8.48
N TRP A 244 14.39 -1.13 -7.75
CA TRP A 244 15.43 -0.61 -6.86
C TRP A 244 15.89 -1.63 -5.83
N MET A 245 14.97 -2.33 -5.17
CA MET A 245 15.34 -3.34 -4.17
C MET A 245 16.14 -4.50 -4.77
N VAL A 246 15.90 -4.83 -6.05
CA VAL A 246 16.52 -5.97 -6.73
C VAL A 246 17.81 -5.61 -7.46
N SER A 247 17.89 -4.43 -8.08
CA SER A 247 19.04 -4.00 -8.88
C SER A 247 19.97 -3.03 -8.16
N GLY A 248 19.48 -2.33 -7.12
CA GLY A 248 20.17 -1.22 -6.49
C GLY A 248 20.23 0.05 -7.35
N GLU A 249 19.65 0.03 -8.55
CA GLU A 249 19.63 1.19 -9.44
C GLU A 249 18.72 2.26 -8.89
N GLU A 250 19.18 3.52 -8.95
CA GLU A 250 18.41 4.66 -8.47
C GLU A 250 17.07 4.79 -9.19
N GLN A 251 16.02 5.15 -8.44
CA GLN A 251 14.68 5.33 -8.99
C GLN A 251 14.07 6.65 -8.52
N LEU A 252 13.47 7.38 -9.47
CA LEU A 252 12.63 8.53 -9.18
C LEU A 252 11.17 8.08 -9.07
N LEU A 253 10.61 8.19 -7.86
CA LEU A 253 9.21 7.95 -7.54
C LEU A 253 8.40 9.23 -7.60
N HIS A 254 7.19 9.12 -8.10
CA HIS A 254 6.19 10.19 -8.12
C HIS A 254 5.01 9.82 -7.22
N SER A 255 4.33 10.84 -6.70
CA SER A 255 3.05 10.58 -6.03
C SER A 255 1.98 10.34 -7.09
N VAL A 256 1.15 9.32 -6.91
CA VAL A 256 0.07 8.99 -7.84
C VAL A 256 -1.24 9.01 -7.09
N VAL A 257 -2.23 9.73 -7.59
CA VAL A 257 -3.59 9.69 -7.08
C VAL A 257 -4.53 9.23 -8.19
N VAL A 258 -5.30 8.17 -7.90
CA VAL A 258 -6.37 7.67 -8.78
C VAL A 258 -7.69 8.00 -8.12
N ILE A 259 -8.54 8.76 -8.80
CA ILE A 259 -9.93 8.99 -8.39
C ILE A 259 -10.78 7.86 -8.94
N VAL A 260 -11.60 7.29 -8.08
CA VAL A 260 -12.51 6.20 -8.42
C VAL A 260 -13.93 6.53 -8.03
N ARG A 261 -14.86 5.86 -8.70
CA ARG A 261 -16.29 5.95 -8.42
C ARG A 261 -16.90 4.56 -8.31
N TYR A 262 -17.71 4.34 -7.28
CA TYR A 262 -18.52 3.14 -7.13
C TYR A 262 -19.65 3.12 -8.17
N THR A 263 -19.78 2.03 -8.93
CA THR A 263 -20.76 1.89 -10.02
C THR A 263 -21.86 0.85 -9.74
N GLY A 264 -21.84 0.21 -8.57
CA GLY A 264 -22.78 -0.85 -8.16
C GLY A 264 -22.21 -2.26 -8.29
N GLU A 265 -22.87 -3.27 -7.70
CA GLU A 265 -22.47 -4.70 -7.74
C GLU A 265 -20.99 -4.97 -7.40
N ASP A 266 -20.43 -4.26 -6.39
CA ASP A 266 -19.01 -4.36 -6.04
C ASP A 266 -18.04 -3.98 -7.17
N THR A 267 -18.50 -3.20 -8.15
CA THR A 267 -17.70 -2.66 -9.26
C THR A 267 -17.35 -1.19 -9.03
N ALA A 268 -16.24 -0.78 -9.62
CA ALA A 268 -15.75 0.58 -9.56
C ALA A 268 -15.07 0.98 -10.87
N GLU A 269 -15.17 2.25 -11.22
CA GLU A 269 -14.51 2.83 -12.37
C GLU A 269 -13.44 3.84 -11.95
N ILE A 270 -12.37 3.92 -12.74
CA ILE A 270 -11.37 4.98 -12.61
C ILE A 270 -11.88 6.19 -13.38
N VAL A 271 -12.05 7.29 -12.65
CA VAL A 271 -12.52 8.58 -13.17
C VAL A 271 -11.35 9.38 -13.68
N ASP A 272 -10.35 9.63 -12.82
CA ASP A 272 -9.18 10.45 -13.12
C ASP A 272 -7.91 9.89 -12.49
N ILE A 273 -6.76 10.31 -13.03
CA ILE A 273 -5.44 9.94 -12.51
C ILE A 273 -4.52 11.15 -12.56
N PHE A 274 -3.91 11.45 -11.42
CA PHE A 274 -2.99 12.55 -11.21
C PHE A 274 -1.60 12.01 -10.85
N LEU A 275 -0.57 12.64 -11.40
CA LEU A 275 0.84 12.35 -11.14
C LEU A 275 1.47 13.65 -10.64
N PHE A 276 2.14 13.60 -9.50
CA PHE A 276 2.81 14.74 -8.85
C PHE A 276 4.28 14.44 -8.62
#